data_AF-A0A3D2I7E9-F1
#
_entry.id   AF-A0A3D2I7E9-F1
#
_cell.length_a   1.000
_cell.length_b   1.000
_cell.length_c   1.000
_cell.angle_alpha   90.00
_cell.angle_beta   90.00
_cell.angle_gamma   90.00
#
_symmetry.space_group_name_H-M   'P 1'
#
loop_
_entity.id
_entity.type
_entity.pdbx_description
1 polymer ?
#
loop_
_entity_poly.entity_id
_entity_poly.type
_entity_poly.pdbx_seq_one_letter_code
_entity_poly.pdbx_strand_id
1 'polypeptide(L)'
;MVISAWCFWCLWSSTSAAPESRKRKQLKSKNALQKKTLLCHSWVYVRQYCAKIDEAARNRMELIVRSLAEQNGVTEQLKAENQMEWVRHMNACKVQAEEIVKAELIYD
;
A
#
# COMPACT_ATOMS: atom_id res chain seq x y z
N MET A 1 -16.74 46.44 54.02
CA MET A 1 -15.69 46.04 53.06
C MET A 1 -15.47 44.54 53.15
N VAL A 2 -16.26 43.70 52.45
CA VAL A 2 -15.97 42.27 52.32
C VAL A 2 -16.41 41.83 50.93
N ILE A 3 -15.54 42.02 49.93
CA ILE A 3 -15.67 41.29 48.66
C ILE A 3 -15.43 39.83 49.05
N SER A 4 -16.50 39.04 49.05
CA SER A 4 -16.51 37.69 49.61
C SER A 4 -15.47 36.81 48.92
N ALA A 5 -14.84 35.90 49.68
CA ALA A 5 -13.94 34.89 49.14
C ALA A 5 -14.57 34.07 47.99
N TRP A 6 -15.91 34.04 47.92
CA TRP A 6 -16.69 33.49 46.81
C TRP A 6 -16.47 34.22 45.48
N CYS A 7 -16.36 35.56 45.45
CA CYS A 7 -16.06 36.30 44.22
C CYS A 7 -14.65 35.98 43.70
N PHE A 8 -13.67 35.85 44.60
CA PHE A 8 -12.30 35.47 44.22
C PHE A 8 -12.23 34.01 43.75
N TRP A 9 -12.97 33.09 44.36
CA TRP A 9 -13.05 31.70 43.88
C TRP A 9 -13.72 31.64 42.50
N CYS A 10 -14.88 32.28 42.30
CA CYS A 10 -15.54 32.29 40.99
C CYS A 10 -14.65 32.89 39.89
N LEU A 11 -13.92 33.98 40.19
CA LEU A 11 -13.00 34.60 39.24
C LEU A 11 -11.77 33.71 38.98
N TRP A 12 -11.19 33.09 40.02
CA TRP A 12 -10.05 32.17 39.89
C TRP A 12 -10.42 30.89 39.13
N SER A 13 -11.54 30.24 39.45
CA SER A 13 -12.09 29.07 38.73
C SER A 13 -12.36 29.37 37.26
N SER A 14 -12.90 30.56 36.96
CA SER A 14 -13.15 30.99 35.58
C SER A 14 -11.85 31.20 34.80
N THR A 15 -10.79 31.64 35.47
CA THR A 15 -9.48 31.89 34.85
C THR A 15 -8.64 30.61 34.72
N SER A 16 -8.79 29.64 35.63
CA SER A 16 -8.05 28.37 35.62
C SER A 16 -8.60 27.30 34.65
N ALA A 17 -9.90 27.31 34.32
CA ALA A 17 -10.51 26.31 33.42
C ALA A 17 -10.25 26.54 31.91
N ALA A 18 -10.04 27.79 31.49
CA ALA A 18 -9.75 28.16 30.10
C ALA A 18 -8.40 27.66 29.54
N PRO A 19 -7.27 27.71 30.28
CA PRO A 19 -5.98 27.22 29.77
C PRO A 19 -5.94 25.69 29.65
N GLU A 20 -6.63 24.96 30.51
CA GLU A 20 -6.64 23.49 30.51
C GLU A 20 -7.47 22.91 29.35
N SER A 21 -8.62 23.52 29.05
CA SER A 21 -9.42 23.18 27.87
C SER A 21 -8.68 23.51 26.55
N ARG A 22 -7.92 24.61 26.50
CA ARG A 22 -7.06 24.97 25.36
C ARG A 22 -5.90 23.98 25.18
N LYS A 23 -5.20 23.63 26.27
CA LYS A 23 -4.14 22.60 26.25
C LYS A 23 -4.68 21.24 25.82
N ARG A 24 -5.87 20.84 26.27
CA ARG A 24 -6.53 19.59 25.85
C ARG A 24 -6.88 19.61 24.36
N LYS A 25 -7.38 20.73 23.81
CA LYS A 25 -7.63 20.89 22.36
C LYS A 25 -6.32 20.81 21.56
N GLN A 26 -5.24 21.46 22.03
CA GLN A 26 -3.93 21.41 21.39
C GLN A 26 -3.29 20.02 21.44
N LEU A 27 -3.42 19.29 22.56
CA LEU A 27 -2.95 17.91 22.66
C LEU A 27 -3.73 16.99 21.72
N LYS A 28 -5.06 17.16 21.64
CA LYS A 28 -5.89 16.42 20.69
C LYS A 28 -5.51 16.70 19.23
N SER A 29 -5.24 17.95 18.86
CA SER A 29 -4.82 18.29 17.49
C SER A 29 -3.42 17.76 17.17
N LYS A 30 -2.46 17.85 18.10
CA LYS A 30 -1.12 17.28 17.96
C LYS A 30 -1.16 15.76 17.83
N ASN A 31 -1.91 15.07 18.68
CA ASN A 31 -2.09 13.62 18.62
C ASN A 31 -2.79 13.19 17.32
N ALA A 32 -3.76 13.96 16.83
CA ALA A 32 -4.42 13.70 15.55
C ALA A 32 -3.45 13.88 14.36
N LEU A 33 -2.60 14.90 14.39
CA LEU A 33 -1.59 15.12 13.36
C LEU A 33 -0.55 13.99 13.39
N GLN A 34 -0.06 13.62 14.57
CA GLN A 34 0.90 12.53 14.76
C GLN A 34 0.32 11.19 14.27
N LYS A 35 -0.94 10.90 14.56
CA LYS A 35 -1.62 9.70 14.06
C LYS A 35 -1.72 9.72 12.52
N LYS A 36 -2.08 10.84 11.91
CA LYS A 36 -2.11 11.00 10.44
C LYS A 36 -0.73 10.80 9.80
N THR A 37 0.32 11.36 10.41
CA THR A 37 1.70 11.21 9.94
C THR A 37 2.15 9.75 10.00
N LEU A 38 1.91 9.06 11.12
CA LEU A 38 2.23 7.63 11.26
C LEU A 38 1.49 6.75 10.24
N LEU A 39 0.20 7.01 10.02
CA LEU A 39 -0.58 6.35 8.98
C LEU A 39 0.01 6.58 7.57
N CYS A 40 0.43 7.81 7.27
CA CYS A 40 1.06 8.15 6.00
C CYS A 40 2.37 7.38 5.79
N HIS A 41 3.26 7.37 6.79
CA HIS A 41 4.52 6.63 6.70
C HIS A 41 4.32 5.12 6.52
N SER A 42 3.40 4.53 7.30
CA SER A 42 3.07 3.11 7.16
C SER A 42 2.49 2.79 5.79
N TRP A 43 1.60 3.64 5.27
CA TRP A 43 0.96 3.42 3.97
C TRP A 43 1.93 3.57 2.79
N VAL A 44 2.83 4.55 2.85
CA VAL A 44 3.90 4.73 1.85
C VAL A 44 4.83 3.52 1.84
N TYR A 45 5.20 3.00 3.01
CA TYR A 45 6.05 1.81 3.12
C TYR A 45 5.40 0.58 2.48
N VAL A 46 4.13 0.31 2.81
CA VAL A 46 3.38 -0.82 2.24
C VAL A 46 3.29 -0.70 0.72
N ARG A 47 2.99 0.48 0.18
CA ARG A 47 2.94 0.70 -1.27
C ARG A 47 4.28 0.44 -1.95
N GLN A 48 5.37 0.94 -1.39
CA GLN A 48 6.71 0.72 -1.95
C GLN A 48 7.07 -0.77 -1.92
N TYR A 49 6.71 -1.47 -0.85
CA TYR A 49 6.97 -2.90 -0.73
C TYR A 49 6.13 -3.72 -1.73
N CYS A 50 4.83 -3.44 -1.85
CA CYS A 50 3.97 -4.06 -2.87
C CYS A 50 4.49 -3.81 -4.28
N ALA A 51 4.90 -2.58 -4.60
CA ALA A 51 5.45 -2.25 -5.92
C ALA A 51 6.71 -3.07 -6.26
N LYS A 52 7.59 -3.31 -5.28
CA LYS A 52 8.79 -4.15 -5.48
C LYS A 52 8.44 -5.60 -5.76
N ILE A 53 7.46 -6.15 -5.04
CA ILE A 53 6.99 -7.53 -5.27
C ILE A 53 6.34 -7.64 -6.65
N ASP A 54 5.48 -6.69 -7.01
CA ASP A 54 4.84 -6.66 -8.32
C ASP A 54 5.86 -6.54 -9.46
N GLU A 55 6.92 -5.75 -9.26
CA GLU A 55 8.01 -5.63 -10.22
C GLU A 55 8.79 -6.94 -10.37
N ALA A 56 9.16 -7.57 -9.26
CA ALA A 56 9.84 -8.87 -9.27
C ALA A 56 8.98 -9.96 -9.96
N ALA A 57 7.68 -10.01 -9.65
CA ALA A 57 6.73 -10.93 -10.25
C ALA A 57 6.60 -10.71 -11.76
N ARG A 58 6.50 -9.45 -12.21
CA ARG A 58 6.40 -9.11 -13.63
C ARG A 58 7.66 -9.50 -14.40
N ASN A 59 8.83 -9.19 -13.84
CA ASN A 59 10.11 -9.55 -14.44
C ASN A 59 10.25 -11.08 -14.56
N ARG A 60 9.83 -11.82 -13.52
CA ARG A 60 9.88 -13.29 -13.53
C ARG A 60 8.92 -13.89 -14.55
N MET A 61 7.69 -13.36 -14.62
CA MET A 61 6.67 -13.77 -15.59
C MET A 61 7.16 -13.61 -17.03
N GLU A 62 7.74 -12.45 -17.37
CA GLU A 62 8.23 -12.18 -18.73
C GLU A 62 9.34 -13.15 -19.15
N LEU A 63 10.27 -13.46 -18.23
CA LEU A 63 11.33 -14.42 -18.48
C LEU A 63 10.80 -15.84 -18.73
N ILE A 64 9.83 -16.29 -17.92
CA ILE A 64 9.25 -17.62 -18.05
C ILE A 64 8.42 -17.73 -19.34
N VAL A 65 7.57 -16.74 -19.62
CA VAL A 65 6.76 -16.73 -20.86
C VAL A 65 7.67 -16.73 -22.10
N ARG A 66 8.77 -15.96 -22.10
CA ARG A 66 9.73 -15.97 -23.22
C ARG A 66 10.40 -17.33 -23.36
N SER A 67 10.88 -17.92 -22.26
CA SER A 67 11.50 -19.25 -22.29
C SER A 67 10.52 -20.33 -22.77
N LEU A 68 9.26 -20.28 -22.36
CA LEU A 68 8.23 -21.23 -22.79
C LEU A 68 7.83 -21.00 -24.25
N ALA A 69 7.79 -19.75 -24.72
CA ALA A 69 7.53 -19.42 -26.11
C ALA A 69 8.63 -19.97 -27.02
N GLU A 70 9.90 -19.85 -26.63
CA GLU A 70 11.04 -20.44 -27.33
C GLU A 70 10.97 -21.97 -27.37
N GLN A 71 10.67 -22.62 -26.24
CA GLN A 71 10.54 -24.08 -26.16
C GLN A 71 9.36 -24.64 -26.98
N ASN A 72 8.23 -23.92 -27.01
CA ASN A 72 7.04 -24.32 -27.75
C ASN A 72 7.07 -23.88 -29.23
N GLY A 73 8.17 -23.29 -29.71
CA GLY A 73 8.31 -22.88 -31.11
C GLY A 73 7.32 -21.78 -31.51
N VAL A 74 6.89 -20.94 -30.56
CA VAL A 74 5.97 -19.82 -30.78
C VAL A 74 6.75 -18.68 -31.45
N THR A 75 7.04 -18.85 -32.73
CA THR A 75 7.78 -17.86 -33.53
C THR A 75 6.83 -16.86 -34.19
N GLU A 76 7.36 -15.70 -34.59
CA GLU A 76 6.60 -14.74 -35.41
C GLU A 76 6.22 -15.33 -36.78
N GLN A 77 6.88 -16.41 -37.24
CA GLN A 77 6.45 -17.15 -38.44
C GLN A 77 5.15 -17.92 -38.18
N LEU A 78 5.04 -18.61 -37.04
CA LEU A 78 3.78 -19.30 -36.65
C LEU A 78 2.62 -18.31 -36.52
N LYS A 79 2.90 -17.09 -36.06
CA LYS A 79 1.90 -16.01 -35.98
C LYS A 79 1.42 -15.53 -37.35
N ALA A 80 2.32 -15.49 -38.34
CA ALA A 80 2.01 -15.10 -39.71
C ALA A 80 1.27 -16.20 -40.48
N GLU A 81 1.57 -17.47 -40.20
CA GLU A 81 0.98 -18.63 -40.86
C GLU A 81 -0.35 -19.08 -40.22
N ASN A 82 -0.42 -19.11 -38.89
CA ASN A 82 -1.60 -19.57 -38.14
C ASN A 82 -1.77 -18.84 -36.80
N GLN A 83 -2.35 -17.64 -36.88
CA GLN A 83 -2.59 -16.76 -35.73
C GLN A 83 -3.39 -17.44 -34.59
N MET A 84 -4.36 -18.30 -34.92
CA MET A 84 -5.20 -18.95 -33.91
C MET A 84 -4.43 -19.99 -33.09
N GLU A 85 -3.52 -20.72 -33.73
CA GLU A 85 -2.65 -21.69 -33.08
C GLU A 85 -1.58 -20.97 -32.24
N TRP A 86 -1.03 -19.88 -32.76
CA TRP A 86 -0.15 -18.99 -31.98
C TRP A 86 -0.81 -18.48 -30.69
N VAL A 87 -2.06 -18.03 -30.76
CA VAL A 87 -2.80 -17.57 -29.57
C VAL A 87 -3.01 -18.71 -28.57
N ARG A 88 -3.31 -19.93 -29.04
CA ARG A 88 -3.45 -21.11 -28.15
C ARG A 88 -2.14 -21.43 -27.42
N HIS A 89 -1.03 -21.50 -28.15
CA HIS A 89 0.28 -21.79 -27.54
C HIS A 89 0.73 -20.67 -26.61
N MET A 90 0.52 -19.41 -26.97
CA MET A 90 0.83 -18.27 -26.12
C MET A 90 -0.01 -18.28 -24.83
N ASN A 91 -1.30 -18.61 -24.93
CA ASN A 91 -2.16 -18.75 -23.75
C ASN A 91 -1.72 -19.92 -22.86
N ALA A 92 -1.32 -21.06 -23.45
CA ALA A 92 -0.77 -22.18 -22.69
C ALA A 92 0.52 -21.79 -21.95
N CYS A 93 1.43 -21.06 -22.62
CA CYS A 93 2.65 -20.53 -22.00
C CYS A 93 2.34 -19.59 -20.84
N LYS A 94 1.34 -18.72 -20.97
CA LYS A 94 0.91 -17.81 -19.89
C LYS A 94 0.36 -18.58 -18.69
N VAL A 95 -0.54 -19.53 -18.91
CA VAL A 95 -1.10 -20.35 -17.82
C VAL A 95 0.02 -21.10 -17.09
N GLN A 96 0.95 -21.69 -17.83
CA GLN A 96 2.09 -22.40 -17.24
C GLN A 96 3.02 -21.45 -16.47
N ALA A 97 3.29 -20.25 -17.00
CA ALA A 97 4.09 -19.24 -16.32
C ALA A 97 3.41 -18.72 -15.04
N GLU A 98 2.09 -18.53 -15.05
CA GLU A 98 1.31 -18.17 -13.86
C GLU A 98 1.41 -19.22 -12.76
N GLU A 99 1.33 -20.50 -13.10
CA GLU A 99 1.49 -21.59 -12.13
C GLU A 99 2.90 -21.61 -11.52
N ILE A 100 3.95 -21.42 -12.33
CA ILE A 100 5.34 -21.37 -11.84
C ILE A 100 5.56 -20.16 -10.94
N VAL A 101 5.10 -18.97 -11.34
CA VAL A 101 5.25 -17.75 -10.52
C VAL A 101 4.48 -17.86 -9.21
N LYS A 102 3.28 -18.46 -9.20
CA LYS A 102 2.53 -18.72 -7.96
C LYS A 102 3.29 -19.69 -7.05
N ALA A 103 3.88 -20.75 -7.61
CA ALA A 103 4.71 -21.68 -6.86
C ALA A 103 5.91 -20.97 -6.20
N GLU A 104 6.62 -20.12 -6.95
CA GLU A 104 7.83 -19.43 -6.47
C GLU A 104 7.58 -18.23 -5.53
N LEU A 105 6.45 -17.51 -5.67
CA LEU A 105 6.23 -16.26 -4.92
C LEU A 105 5.22 -16.38 -3.78
N ILE A 106 4.35 -17.40 -3.80
CA ILE A 106 3.28 -17.56 -2.80
C ILE A 106 3.58 -18.73 -1.85
N TYR A 107 4.24 -19.79 -2.34
CA TYR A 107 4.47 -21.02 -1.57
C TYR A 107 5.91 -21.20 -1.06
N ASP A 108 6.82 -20.26 -1.34
CA ASP A 108 8.15 -20.14 -0.70
C ASP A 108 8.06 -19.31 0.59
#